data_AF-A0A1C6L427-F1
#
_entry.id   AF-A0A1C6L427-F1
#
_cell.length_a   1.000
_cell.length_b   1.000
_cell.length_c   1.000
_cell.angle_alpha   90.00
_cell.angle_beta   90.00
_cell.angle_gamma   90.00
#
_symmetry.space_group_name_H-M   'P 1'
#
loop_
_entity.id
_entity.type
_entity.pdbx_description
1 polymer ?
#
loop_
_entity_poly.entity_id
_entity_poly.type
_entity_poly.pdbx_seq_one_letter_code
_entity_poly.pdbx_strand_id
1 'polypeptide(L)'
;MSEYKIPCELIQDLIPLYVDGLTSDVTNSYMQEHFLVCAVCQKKYEMMNQSIASEEEEMKIEEQKEIDYLKKVKKSNRKKLFIGFISAVLIILIAIFVKVYIFGYETNSYTITNFELNRQNSAAVIEGSFDGTKSVYCRYKIVSQKDGTQKVVIYGCPPSPWHKEKDFQFNIPINSIKQELKVDDATINYHGILVSPLARNLIETRNPYVGDMPANERIAQLLNIEDSLGSYENELQTDKSPYSWTLKFKSVVTDSHAFDKRMESYASLLMFSIDNLEKVNWTYEEKFPNTIRTHKASITRAECAKFVGELDPKIKSPYFCQELINYLNEAKYPSN
;
A
#
# COMPACT_ATOMS: atom_id res chain seq x y z
N MET A 1 6.54 -116.72 11.34
CA MET A 1 6.92 -115.49 10.61
C MET A 1 7.94 -114.77 11.47
N SER A 2 9.19 -114.71 11.02
CA SER A 2 10.29 -114.06 11.74
C SER A 2 10.10 -112.54 11.70
N GLU A 3 9.97 -111.93 12.87
CA GLU A 3 9.94 -110.48 13.06
C GLU A 3 11.30 -109.89 12.61
N TYR A 4 11.34 -109.26 11.44
CA TYR A 4 12.55 -108.62 10.92
C TYR A 4 12.74 -107.27 11.60
N LYS A 5 13.63 -107.21 12.59
CA LYS A 5 13.98 -105.96 13.26
C LYS A 5 15.03 -105.21 12.45
N ILE A 6 14.71 -103.99 12.04
CA ILE A 6 15.61 -103.10 11.31
C ILE A 6 16.82 -102.77 12.19
N PRO A 7 18.06 -102.87 11.67
CA PRO A 7 19.25 -102.55 12.43
C PRO A 7 19.32 -101.06 12.77
N CYS A 8 19.88 -100.75 13.96
CA CYS A 8 20.01 -99.37 14.45
C CYS A 8 20.75 -98.44 13.48
N GLU A 9 21.73 -98.95 12.75
CA GLU A 9 22.52 -98.20 11.78
C GLU A 9 21.63 -97.62 10.68
N LEU A 10 20.73 -98.43 10.14
CA LEU A 10 19.79 -98.00 9.11
C LEU A 10 18.76 -97.00 9.66
N ILE A 11 18.30 -97.20 10.90
CA ILE A 11 17.43 -96.20 11.56
C ILE A 11 18.17 -94.87 11.72
N GLN A 12 19.43 -94.91 12.16
CA GLN A 12 20.24 -93.72 12.38
C GLN A 12 20.56 -92.93 11.12
N ASP A 13 20.68 -93.61 9.97
CA ASP A 13 20.86 -93.00 8.65
C ASP A 13 19.56 -92.36 8.13
N LEU A 14 18.41 -92.89 8.54
CA LEU A 14 17.09 -92.39 8.15
C LEU A 14 16.57 -91.26 9.03
N ILE A 15 17.14 -91.03 10.23
CA ILE A 15 16.71 -89.96 11.15
C ILE A 15 16.65 -88.58 10.48
N PRO A 16 17.67 -88.10 9.73
CA PRO A 16 17.59 -86.79 9.08
C PRO A 16 16.40 -86.68 8.12
N LEU A 17 16.21 -87.70 7.28
CA LEU A 17 15.09 -87.75 6.31
C LEU A 17 13.73 -87.81 7.01
N TYR A 18 13.66 -88.46 8.18
CA TYR A 18 12.45 -88.52 8.99
C TYR A 18 12.11 -87.18 9.64
N VAL A 19 13.11 -86.47 10.18
CA VAL A 19 12.91 -85.13 10.77
C VAL A 19 12.52 -84.11 9.69
N ASP A 20 13.07 -84.23 8.48
CA ASP A 20 12.69 -83.41 7.32
C ASP A 20 11.32 -83.79 6.72
N GLY A 21 10.64 -84.83 7.24
CA GLY A 21 9.33 -85.28 6.77
C GLY A 21 9.33 -85.94 5.37
N LEU A 22 10.49 -86.44 4.93
CA LEU A 22 10.72 -86.99 3.59
C LEU A 22 10.66 -88.53 3.52
N THR A 23 10.27 -89.19 4.62
CA THR A 23 10.11 -90.64 4.72
C THR A 23 8.66 -91.07 4.51
N SER A 24 8.46 -92.29 3.99
CA SER A 24 7.11 -92.85 3.79
C SER A 24 6.44 -93.21 5.13
N ASP A 25 5.10 -93.25 5.17
CA ASP A 25 4.34 -93.60 6.38
C ASP A 25 4.73 -94.97 6.97
N VAL A 26 5.09 -95.93 6.12
CA VAL A 26 5.56 -97.26 6.53
C VAL A 26 6.93 -97.14 7.22
N THR A 27 7.83 -96.33 6.69
CA THR A 27 9.14 -96.06 7.31
C THR A 27 8.97 -95.31 8.64
N ASN A 28 8.00 -94.40 8.72
CA ASN A 28 7.68 -93.63 9.92
C ASN A 28 7.23 -94.53 11.06
N SER A 29 6.34 -95.51 10.81
CA SER A 29 5.87 -96.43 11.84
C SER A 29 7.00 -97.27 12.42
N TYR A 30 7.88 -97.81 11.57
CA TYR A 30 9.04 -98.59 12.03
C TYR A 30 10.04 -97.76 12.84
N MET A 31 10.25 -96.50 12.48
CA MET A 31 11.15 -95.62 13.21
C MET A 31 10.58 -95.22 14.57
N GLN A 32 9.28 -94.92 14.65
CA GLN A 32 8.58 -94.65 15.91
C GLN A 32 8.63 -95.84 16.87
N GLU A 33 8.34 -97.05 16.38
CA GLU A 33 8.47 -98.27 17.17
C GLU A 33 9.91 -98.47 17.68
N HIS A 34 10.91 -98.19 16.84
CA HIS A 34 12.32 -98.32 17.22
C HIS A 34 12.77 -97.27 18.26
N PHE A 35 12.29 -96.03 18.19
CA PHE A 35 12.61 -95.00 19.19
C PHE A 35 12.11 -95.36 20.59
N LEU A 36 11.00 -96.09 20.70
CA LEU A 36 10.47 -96.55 22.00
C LEU A 36 11.37 -97.59 22.69
N VAL A 37 12.12 -98.37 21.93
CA VAL A 37 12.97 -99.44 22.45
C VAL A 37 14.48 -99.12 22.43
N CYS A 38 14.90 -98.08 21.71
CA CYS A 38 16.31 -97.69 21.57
C CYS A 38 16.57 -96.24 21.96
N ALA A 39 17.02 -96.03 23.21
CA ALA A 39 17.33 -94.71 23.75
C ALA A 39 18.40 -93.93 22.96
N VAL A 40 19.32 -94.63 22.28
CA VAL A 40 20.37 -94.02 21.46
C VAL A 40 19.78 -93.33 20.23
N CYS A 41 18.87 -94.03 19.52
CA CYS A 41 18.21 -93.51 18.34
C CYS A 41 17.21 -92.40 18.72
N GLN A 42 16.48 -92.56 19.83
CA GLN A 42 15.58 -91.53 20.35
C GLN A 42 16.32 -90.21 20.65
N LYS A 43 17.45 -90.29 21.37
CA LYS A 43 18.24 -89.10 21.71
C LYS A 43 18.77 -88.40 20.46
N LYS A 44 19.19 -89.14 19.43
CA LYS A 44 19.67 -88.58 18.16
C LYS A 44 18.55 -87.87 17.39
N TYR A 45 17.34 -88.43 17.39
CA TYR A 45 16.14 -87.78 16.85
C TYR A 45 15.78 -86.49 17.60
N GLU A 46 15.74 -86.52 18.93
CA GLU A 46 15.42 -85.34 19.75
C GLU A 46 16.41 -84.20 19.53
N MET A 47 17.71 -84.50 19.43
CA MET A 47 18.74 -83.50 19.16
C MET A 47 18.58 -82.82 17.80
N MET A 48 18.24 -83.58 16.75
CA MET A 48 18.03 -83.03 15.39
C MET A 48 16.70 -82.28 15.26
N ASN A 49 15.65 -82.75 15.93
CA ASN A 49 14.35 -82.08 15.92
C ASN A 49 14.40 -80.75 16.70
N GLN A 50 15.19 -80.68 17.77
CA GLN A 50 15.43 -79.43 18.50
C GLN A 50 16.22 -78.39 17.69
N SER A 51 17.21 -78.80 16.90
CA SER A 51 17.96 -77.86 16.05
C SER A 51 17.07 -77.22 14.97
N ILE A 52 16.18 -77.99 14.36
CA ILE A 52 15.26 -77.47 13.34
C ILE A 52 14.20 -76.56 13.97
N ALA A 53 13.66 -76.92 15.14
CA ALA A 53 12.73 -76.05 15.86
C ALA A 53 13.39 -74.71 16.25
N SER A 54 14.66 -74.72 16.67
CA SER A 54 15.39 -73.49 16.97
C SER A 54 15.67 -72.64 15.72
N GLU A 55 16.03 -73.26 14.59
CA GLU A 55 16.27 -72.56 13.33
C GLU A 55 14.97 -71.92 12.77
N GLU A 56 13.83 -72.60 12.91
CA GLU A 56 12.53 -72.05 12.55
C GLU A 56 12.08 -70.89 13.44
N GLU A 57 12.35 -70.96 14.75
CA GLU A 57 12.09 -69.86 15.67
C GLU A 57 13.00 -68.66 15.40
N GLU A 58 14.28 -68.89 15.11
CA GLU A 58 15.23 -67.84 14.72
C GLU A 58 14.83 -67.17 13.40
N MET A 59 14.43 -67.93 12.38
CA MET A 59 13.90 -67.38 11.12
C MET A 59 12.63 -66.53 11.35
N LYS A 60 11.68 -67.00 12.16
CA LYS A 60 10.45 -66.23 12.46
C LYS A 60 10.77 -64.94 13.22
N ILE A 61 11.75 -64.96 14.12
CA ILE A 61 12.22 -63.78 14.85
C ILE A 61 12.94 -62.80 13.90
N GLU A 62 13.74 -63.28 12.95
CA GLU A 62 14.39 -62.45 11.94
C GLU A 62 13.38 -61.82 10.97
N GLU A 63 12.42 -62.59 10.46
CA GLU A 63 11.33 -62.06 9.61
C GLU A 63 10.49 -61.00 10.33
N GLN A 64 10.15 -61.21 11.61
CA GLN A 64 9.46 -60.20 12.41
C GLN A 64 10.31 -58.94 12.62
N LYS A 65 11.61 -59.09 12.90
CA LYS A 65 12.54 -57.95 13.03
C LYS A 65 12.68 -57.18 11.73
N GLU A 66 12.72 -57.87 10.59
CA GLU A 66 12.81 -57.24 9.26
C GLU A 66 11.53 -56.49 8.90
N ILE A 67 10.36 -57.09 9.14
CA ILE A 67 9.05 -56.43 8.96
C ILE A 67 8.92 -55.20 9.86
N ASP A 68 9.36 -55.29 11.12
CA ASP A 68 9.30 -54.18 12.06
C ASP A 68 10.32 -53.09 11.72
N TYR A 69 11.51 -53.46 11.23
CA TYR A 69 12.50 -52.52 10.69
C TYR A 69 11.96 -51.77 9.46
N LEU A 70 11.34 -52.47 8.51
CA LEU A 70 10.71 -51.87 7.33
C LEU A 70 9.57 -50.91 7.71
N LYS A 71 8.75 -51.26 8.69
CA LYS A 71 7.70 -50.37 9.24
C LYS A 71 8.30 -49.15 9.94
N LYS A 72 9.36 -49.34 10.74
CA LYS A 72 10.06 -48.26 11.47
C LYS A 72 10.75 -47.27 10.52
N VAL A 73 11.41 -47.77 9.48
CA VAL A 73 12.07 -46.94 8.45
C VAL A 73 11.05 -46.17 7.62
N LYS A 74 9.94 -46.80 7.18
CA LYS A 74 8.86 -46.11 6.45
C LYS A 74 8.19 -45.03 7.31
N LYS A 75 7.97 -45.28 8.61
CA LYS A 75 7.37 -44.29 9.53
C LYS A 75 8.35 -43.13 9.84
N SER A 76 9.65 -43.41 9.97
CA SER A 76 10.69 -42.40 10.22
C SER A 76 10.88 -41.48 9.00
N ASN A 77 10.97 -42.04 7.79
CA ASN A 77 11.11 -41.23 6.57
C ASN A 77 9.84 -40.42 6.26
N ARG A 78 8.65 -40.99 6.47
CA ARG A 78 7.40 -40.21 6.38
C ARG A 78 7.39 -39.06 7.39
N LYS A 79 7.78 -39.28 8.65
CA LYS A 79 7.90 -38.19 9.64
C LYS A 79 8.87 -37.10 9.19
N LYS A 80 10.04 -37.44 8.65
CA LYS A 80 11.01 -36.46 8.12
C LYS A 80 10.45 -35.66 6.94
N LEU A 81 9.76 -36.32 6.01
CA LEU A 81 9.09 -35.67 4.88
C LEU A 81 7.93 -34.76 5.35
N PHE A 82 7.13 -35.20 6.32
CA PHE A 82 6.08 -34.39 6.93
C PHE A 82 6.64 -33.18 7.67
N ILE A 83 7.74 -33.33 8.42
CA ILE A 83 8.42 -32.21 9.09
C ILE A 83 8.96 -31.22 8.05
N GLY A 84 9.57 -31.71 6.96
CA GLY A 84 10.02 -30.87 5.85
C GLY A 84 8.88 -30.15 5.14
N PHE A 85 7.74 -30.80 4.95
CA PHE A 85 6.55 -30.17 4.37
C PHE A 85 5.98 -29.10 5.31
N ILE A 86 5.82 -29.41 6.60
CA ILE A 86 5.33 -28.46 7.61
C ILE A 86 6.27 -27.26 7.73
N SER A 87 7.59 -27.48 7.71
CA SER A 87 8.56 -26.38 7.77
C SER A 87 8.50 -25.50 6.53
N ALA A 88 8.37 -26.09 5.33
CA ALA A 88 8.19 -25.33 4.10
C ALA A 88 6.90 -24.48 4.13
N VAL A 89 5.78 -25.07 4.56
CA VAL A 89 4.51 -24.35 4.74
C VAL A 89 4.66 -23.23 5.77
N LEU A 90 5.33 -23.49 6.90
CA LEU A 90 5.56 -22.49 7.94
C LEU A 90 6.38 -21.31 7.41
N ILE A 91 7.43 -21.55 6.61
CA ILE A 91 8.23 -20.50 5.99
C ILE A 91 7.37 -19.64 5.07
N ILE A 92 6.51 -20.25 4.25
CA ILE A 92 5.58 -19.52 3.37
C ILE A 92 4.60 -18.68 4.19
N LEU A 93 4.02 -19.25 5.26
CA LEU A 93 3.11 -18.52 6.15
C LEU A 93 3.80 -17.34 6.83
N ILE A 94 5.04 -17.50 7.28
CA ILE A 94 5.86 -16.42 7.85
C ILE A 94 6.13 -15.36 6.80
N ALA A 95 6.49 -15.73 5.57
CA ALA A 95 6.74 -14.79 4.49
C ALA A 95 5.48 -13.96 4.13
N ILE A 96 4.32 -14.62 4.07
CA ILE A 96 3.02 -13.95 3.87
C ILE A 96 2.73 -13.02 5.04
N PHE A 97 2.94 -13.48 6.28
CA PHE A 97 2.73 -12.68 7.47
C PHE A 97 3.59 -11.41 7.46
N VAL A 98 4.89 -11.54 7.19
CA VAL A 98 5.82 -10.41 7.07
C VAL A 98 5.37 -9.46 5.95
N LYS A 99 4.97 -9.99 4.79
CA LYS A 99 4.53 -9.17 3.66
C LYS A 99 3.27 -8.37 3.98
N VAL A 100 2.28 -8.98 4.63
CA VAL A 100 0.98 -8.36 4.91
C VAL A 100 1.04 -7.41 6.10
N TYR A 101 1.71 -7.80 7.19
CA TYR A 101 1.67 -7.08 8.46
C TYR A 101 2.85 -6.12 8.68
N ILE A 102 3.99 -6.34 8.02
CA ILE A 102 5.19 -5.51 8.20
C ILE A 102 5.44 -4.60 6.99
N PHE A 103 5.37 -5.13 5.77
CA PHE A 103 5.62 -4.31 4.56
C PHE A 103 4.38 -3.61 4.01
N GLY A 104 3.20 -4.13 4.34
CA GLY A 104 1.92 -3.67 3.86
C GLY A 104 1.72 -3.78 2.35
N TYR A 105 0.63 -3.17 1.90
CA TYR A 105 0.24 -3.03 0.51
C TYR A 105 -0.10 -1.56 0.21
N GLU A 106 0.14 -1.14 -1.02
CA GLU A 106 -0.31 0.16 -1.51
C GLU A 106 -1.84 0.21 -1.52
N THR A 107 -2.39 1.33 -1.04
CA THR A 107 -3.84 1.51 -0.90
C THR A 107 -4.15 3.00 -1.00
N ASN A 108 -5.38 3.32 -1.39
CA ASN A 108 -5.93 4.68 -1.40
C ASN A 108 -7.13 4.81 -0.42
N SER A 109 -7.29 3.86 0.50
CA SER A 109 -8.35 3.89 1.53
C SER A 109 -7.92 4.73 2.73
N TYR A 110 -7.62 6.00 2.48
CA TYR A 110 -7.27 7.01 3.48
C TYR A 110 -7.71 8.38 2.98
N THR A 111 -7.84 9.31 3.92
CA THR A 111 -8.06 10.73 3.62
C THR A 111 -6.88 11.54 4.15
N ILE A 112 -6.31 12.41 3.31
CA ILE A 112 -5.36 13.43 3.76
C ILE A 112 -6.15 14.54 4.46
N THR A 113 -5.90 14.73 5.75
CA THR A 113 -6.60 15.72 6.58
C THR A 113 -5.83 17.03 6.64
N ASN A 114 -4.51 16.97 6.56
CA ASN A 114 -3.65 18.16 6.52
C ASN A 114 -2.50 17.95 5.55
N PHE A 115 -2.20 19.00 4.77
CA PHE A 115 -0.99 19.09 4.00
C PHE A 115 -0.52 20.53 4.02
N GLU A 116 0.53 20.79 4.79
CA GLU A 116 1.03 22.13 5.04
C GLU A 116 2.55 22.18 4.96
N LEU A 117 3.08 23.38 4.68
CA LEU A 117 4.50 23.64 4.77
C LEU A 117 4.85 24.12 6.18
N ASN A 118 5.65 23.34 6.91
CA ASN A 118 6.28 23.82 8.14
C ASN A 118 7.52 24.66 7.77
N ARG A 119 7.36 25.99 7.85
CA ARG A 119 8.42 26.96 7.51
C ARG A 119 9.64 26.89 8.45
N GLN A 120 9.45 26.52 9.72
CA GLN A 120 10.56 26.44 10.68
C GLN A 120 11.51 25.29 10.35
N ASN A 121 10.95 24.13 9.98
CA ASN A 121 11.71 22.91 9.72
C ASN A 121 11.96 22.66 8.22
N SER A 122 11.49 23.56 7.33
CA SER A 122 11.59 23.42 5.87
C SER A 122 11.15 22.04 5.37
N ALA A 123 9.98 21.60 5.85
CA ALA A 123 9.41 20.30 5.53
C ALA A 123 7.91 20.40 5.24
N ALA A 124 7.46 19.63 4.25
CA ALA A 124 6.06 19.34 4.05
C ALA A 124 5.58 18.41 5.17
N VAL A 125 4.53 18.81 5.89
CA VAL A 125 3.86 18.00 6.90
C VAL A 125 2.61 17.43 6.26
N ILE A 126 2.49 16.10 6.26
CA ILE A 126 1.35 15.38 5.74
C ILE A 126 0.70 14.64 6.89
N GLU A 127 -0.60 14.86 7.08
CA GLU A 127 -1.42 14.17 8.06
C GLU A 127 -2.64 13.57 7.37
N GLY A 128 -3.08 12.41 7.85
CA GLY A 128 -4.27 11.77 7.33
C GLY A 128 -4.72 10.63 8.22
N SER A 129 -5.82 10.01 7.82
CA SER A 129 -6.42 8.88 8.53
C SER A 129 -6.92 7.83 7.58
N PHE A 130 -6.78 6.55 7.95
CA PHE A 130 -7.29 5.42 7.20
C PHE A 130 -8.80 5.22 7.34
N ASP A 131 -9.45 4.90 6.23
CA ASP A 131 -10.89 4.67 6.18
C ASP A 131 -11.26 3.28 6.73
N GLY A 132 -12.41 3.17 7.40
CA GLY A 132 -12.90 1.90 7.94
C GLY A 132 -11.96 1.29 8.99
N THR A 133 -12.10 0.00 9.32
CA THR A 133 -11.36 -0.65 10.41
C THR A 133 -10.42 -1.77 9.97
N LYS A 134 -10.42 -2.13 8.68
CA LYS A 134 -9.68 -3.28 8.16
C LYS A 134 -8.19 -3.00 7.95
N SER A 135 -7.81 -1.72 7.91
CA SER A 135 -6.48 -1.27 7.54
C SER A 135 -6.06 -0.09 8.41
N VAL A 136 -4.77 -0.04 8.73
CA VAL A 136 -4.10 1.03 9.48
C VAL A 136 -2.84 1.45 8.74
N TYR A 137 -2.29 2.60 9.12
CA TYR A 137 -1.06 3.10 8.53
C TYR A 137 0.12 2.18 8.84
N CYS A 138 0.92 1.90 7.80
CA CYS A 138 2.14 1.11 7.91
C CYS A 138 3.38 1.95 7.62
N ARG A 139 3.42 2.61 6.45
CA ARG A 139 4.54 3.46 6.02
C ARG A 139 4.15 4.26 4.79
N TYR A 140 5.02 5.18 4.38
CA TYR A 140 4.99 5.80 3.05
C TYR A 140 6.26 5.48 2.26
N LYS A 141 6.19 5.68 0.94
CA LYS A 141 7.35 5.73 0.05
C LYS A 141 7.19 6.88 -0.94
N ILE A 142 8.31 7.45 -1.35
CA ILE A 142 8.36 8.42 -2.44
C ILE A 142 8.85 7.68 -3.69
N VAL A 143 8.04 7.70 -4.75
CA VAL A 143 8.33 7.04 -6.02
C VAL A 143 8.51 8.09 -7.10
N SER A 144 9.60 8.03 -7.85
CA SER A 144 9.82 8.90 -9.02
C SER A 144 9.05 8.37 -10.23
N GLN A 145 8.37 9.28 -10.92
CA GLN A 145 7.61 9.01 -12.14
C GLN A 145 8.47 9.27 -13.39
N LYS A 146 7.98 8.82 -14.54
CA LYS A 146 8.69 8.96 -15.83
C LYS A 146 8.88 10.41 -16.26
N ASP A 147 7.98 11.30 -15.83
CA ASP A 147 8.00 12.74 -16.12
C ASP A 147 8.93 13.54 -15.18
N GLY A 148 9.63 12.87 -14.25
CA GLY A 148 10.50 13.52 -13.27
C GLY A 148 9.81 13.89 -11.96
N THR A 149 8.48 13.84 -11.89
CA THR A 149 7.73 14.13 -10.66
C THR A 149 7.85 12.99 -9.65
N GLN A 150 7.65 13.29 -8.37
CA GLN A 150 7.63 12.34 -7.28
C GLN A 150 6.20 12.18 -6.75
N LYS A 151 5.81 10.96 -6.38
CA LYS A 151 4.52 10.69 -5.73
C LYS A 151 4.73 10.01 -4.39
N VAL A 152 3.99 10.46 -3.38
CA VAL A 152 3.86 9.76 -2.11
C VAL A 152 2.88 8.60 -2.28
N VAL A 153 3.36 7.40 -1.95
CA VAL A 153 2.58 6.17 -1.93
C VAL A 153 2.46 5.71 -0.49
N ILE A 154 1.23 5.67 0.02
CA ILE A 154 0.93 5.24 1.38
C ILE A 154 0.61 3.74 1.38
N TYR A 155 1.19 3.04 2.34
CA TYR A 155 0.99 1.62 2.55
C TYR A 155 0.14 1.38 3.78
N GLY A 156 -0.88 0.55 3.63
CA GLY A 156 -1.70 0.05 4.72
C GLY A 156 -1.36 -1.40 5.06
N CYS A 157 -1.64 -1.79 6.30
CA CYS A 157 -1.63 -3.18 6.74
C CYS A 157 -2.81 -3.46 7.68
N PRO A 158 -3.19 -4.72 7.92
CA PRO A 158 -4.16 -5.02 8.97
C PRO A 158 -3.65 -4.59 10.35
N PRO A 159 -4.53 -4.22 11.29
CA PRO A 159 -4.16 -3.92 12.66
C PRO A 159 -3.35 -5.06 13.29
N SER A 160 -2.26 -4.71 13.95
CA SER A 160 -1.34 -5.65 14.59
C SER A 160 -0.66 -5.03 15.82
N PRO A 161 0.06 -5.80 16.64
CA PRO A 161 0.79 -5.23 17.77
C PRO A 161 1.78 -4.12 17.39
N TRP A 162 2.28 -4.08 16.15
CA TRP A 162 3.24 -3.08 15.66
C TRP A 162 2.58 -1.90 14.93
N HIS A 163 1.40 -2.09 14.33
CA HIS A 163 0.66 -1.07 13.60
C HIS A 163 -0.77 -1.03 14.14
N LYS A 164 -1.11 0.03 14.87
CA LYS A 164 -2.43 0.19 15.52
C LYS A 164 -3.15 1.46 15.10
N GLU A 165 -2.40 2.49 14.71
CA GLU A 165 -2.91 3.83 14.47
C GLU A 165 -3.42 3.96 13.04
N LYS A 166 -4.66 4.45 12.93
CA LYS A 166 -5.23 4.84 11.64
C LYS A 166 -4.69 6.17 11.18
N ASP A 167 -4.53 7.06 12.13
CA ASP A 167 -3.99 8.40 11.91
C ASP A 167 -2.49 8.26 11.65
N PHE A 168 -2.01 9.08 10.73
CA PHE A 168 -0.60 9.12 10.40
C PHE A 168 -0.15 10.54 10.20
N GLN A 169 1.12 10.76 10.53
CA GLN A 169 1.82 11.99 10.28
C GLN A 169 3.23 11.66 9.82
N PHE A 170 3.68 12.31 8.75
CA PHE A 170 5.08 12.24 8.33
C PHE A 170 5.51 13.55 7.68
N ASN A 171 6.82 13.80 7.78
CA ASN A 171 7.44 15.01 7.27
C ASN A 171 8.35 14.66 6.09
N ILE A 172 8.24 15.43 5.02
CA ILE A 172 9.10 15.32 3.85
C ILE A 172 9.93 16.60 3.73
N PRO A 173 11.25 16.54 3.96
CA PRO A 173 12.13 17.69 3.79
C PRO A 173 12.04 18.25 2.37
N ILE A 174 11.88 19.57 2.22
CA ILE A 174 11.73 20.19 0.89
C ILE A 174 12.97 19.95 0.01
N ASN A 175 14.16 19.91 0.61
CA ASN A 175 15.42 19.61 -0.09
C ASN A 175 15.49 18.18 -0.68
N SER A 176 14.59 17.27 -0.28
CA SER A 176 14.49 15.92 -0.85
C SER A 176 13.60 15.86 -2.10
N ILE A 177 12.84 16.93 -2.36
CA ILE A 177 11.97 17.09 -3.52
C ILE A 177 12.81 17.58 -4.69
N LYS A 178 12.85 16.81 -5.78
CA LYS A 178 13.68 17.13 -6.95
C LYS A 178 13.03 18.17 -7.84
N GLN A 179 11.74 18.01 -8.12
CA GLN A 179 10.97 18.89 -8.99
C GLN A 179 9.62 19.14 -8.35
N GLU A 180 8.77 18.12 -8.29
CA GLU A 180 7.44 18.22 -7.72
C GLU A 180 7.12 16.95 -6.94
N LEU A 181 6.36 17.10 -5.86
CA LEU A 181 5.86 16.01 -5.05
C LEU A 181 4.33 16.05 -5.05
N LYS A 182 3.71 14.95 -5.47
CA LYS A 182 2.26 14.72 -5.43
C LYS A 182 1.89 13.92 -4.19
N VAL A 183 0.93 14.42 -3.43
CA VAL A 183 0.30 13.74 -2.31
C VAL A 183 -1.19 13.74 -2.58
N ASP A 184 -1.73 12.59 -2.95
CA ASP A 184 -3.10 12.48 -3.46
C ASP A 184 -3.35 13.48 -4.61
N ASP A 185 -4.34 14.37 -4.50
CA ASP A 185 -4.59 15.42 -5.49
C ASP A 185 -3.70 16.66 -5.32
N ALA A 186 -3.06 16.83 -4.17
CA ALA A 186 -2.26 18.01 -3.83
C ALA A 186 -0.81 17.91 -4.34
N THR A 187 -0.23 19.06 -4.62
CA THR A 187 1.10 19.18 -5.25
C THR A 187 1.93 20.27 -4.62
N ILE A 188 3.19 19.96 -4.31
CA ILE A 188 4.19 20.92 -3.82
C ILE A 188 5.44 20.85 -4.72
N ASN A 189 6.06 21.99 -5.03
CA ASN A 189 7.32 22.01 -5.78
C ASN A 189 8.55 22.03 -4.85
N TYR A 190 9.74 21.91 -5.45
CA TYR A 190 11.02 21.96 -4.75
C TYR A 190 11.34 23.33 -4.08
N HIS A 191 10.56 24.38 -4.36
CA HIS A 191 10.64 25.66 -3.65
C HIS A 191 9.71 25.72 -2.42
N GLY A 192 8.92 24.67 -2.16
CA GLY A 192 7.98 24.63 -1.04
C GLY A 192 6.64 25.31 -1.32
N ILE A 193 6.32 25.64 -2.58
CA ILE A 193 5.03 26.23 -2.95
C ILE A 193 4.01 25.10 -3.10
N LEU A 194 3.07 25.03 -2.15
CA LEU A 194 1.95 24.08 -2.14
C LEU A 194 0.76 24.65 -2.91
N VAL A 195 0.32 23.95 -3.95
CA VAL A 195 -0.84 24.34 -4.77
C VAL A 195 -2.14 24.08 -4.00
N SER A 196 -2.86 25.15 -3.67
CA SER A 196 -4.18 25.07 -3.03
C SER A 196 -5.27 24.61 -4.00
N PRO A 197 -6.40 24.10 -3.49
CA PRO A 197 -7.57 23.82 -4.32
C PRO A 197 -8.05 25.05 -5.12
N LEU A 198 -7.95 26.25 -4.56
CA LEU A 198 -8.29 27.49 -5.27
C LEU A 198 -7.38 27.72 -6.48
N ALA A 199 -6.06 27.58 -6.33
CA ALA A 199 -5.12 27.72 -7.44
C ALA A 199 -5.40 26.72 -8.56
N ARG A 200 -5.68 25.46 -8.21
CA ARG A 200 -6.04 24.42 -9.17
C ARG A 200 -7.33 24.78 -9.91
N ASN A 201 -8.38 25.14 -9.18
CA ASN A 201 -9.68 25.46 -9.75
C ASN A 201 -9.58 26.67 -10.69
N LEU A 202 -8.82 27.72 -10.34
CA LEU A 202 -8.61 28.88 -11.21
C LEU A 202 -7.91 28.52 -12.53
N ILE A 203 -6.94 27.60 -12.49
CA ILE A 203 -6.27 27.08 -13.70
C ILE A 203 -7.25 26.28 -14.57
N GLU A 204 -8.10 25.45 -13.96
CA GLU A 204 -9.07 24.62 -14.66
C GLU A 204 -10.24 25.44 -15.27
N THR A 205 -10.67 26.49 -14.58
CA THR A 205 -11.78 27.37 -15.03
C THR A 205 -11.30 28.57 -15.86
N ARG A 206 -10.05 28.57 -16.29
CA ARG A 206 -9.45 29.67 -17.04
C ARG A 206 -10.27 30.03 -18.28
N ASN A 207 -10.49 31.32 -18.50
CA ASN A 207 -11.30 31.82 -19.60
C ASN A 207 -10.41 32.47 -20.68
N PRO A 208 -10.39 31.97 -21.92
CA PRO A 208 -9.62 32.60 -22.99
C PRO A 208 -10.13 34.00 -23.39
N TYR A 209 -11.41 34.31 -23.14
CA TYR A 209 -12.06 35.50 -23.68
C TYR A 209 -13.05 36.16 -22.71
N VAL A 210 -12.76 37.40 -22.28
CA VAL A 210 -13.57 38.17 -21.32
C VAL A 210 -15.00 38.43 -21.79
N GLY A 211 -15.32 38.33 -23.10
CA GLY A 211 -16.72 38.47 -23.53
C GLY A 211 -17.63 37.33 -23.08
N ASP A 212 -17.08 36.20 -22.60
CA ASP A 212 -17.84 35.13 -21.95
C ASP A 212 -18.11 35.50 -20.47
N MET A 213 -19.15 36.31 -20.26
CA MET A 213 -19.54 36.75 -18.92
C MET A 213 -19.89 35.58 -17.96
N PRO A 214 -20.62 34.52 -18.38
CA PRO A 214 -20.80 33.34 -17.55
C PRO A 214 -19.47 32.70 -17.08
N ALA A 215 -18.46 32.62 -17.95
CA ALA A 215 -17.14 32.13 -17.54
C ALA A 215 -16.41 33.09 -16.58
N ASN A 216 -16.49 34.40 -16.80
CA ASN A 216 -15.93 35.39 -15.89
C ASN A 216 -16.55 35.30 -14.49
N GLU A 217 -17.88 35.13 -14.42
CA GLU A 217 -18.60 35.07 -13.15
C GLU A 217 -18.19 33.83 -12.33
N ARG A 218 -17.98 32.68 -12.99
CA ARG A 218 -17.42 31.49 -12.30
C ARG A 218 -16.07 31.76 -11.66
N ILE A 219 -15.20 32.51 -12.33
CA ILE A 219 -13.88 32.89 -11.80
C ILE A 219 -14.05 33.85 -10.61
N ALA A 220 -14.93 34.85 -10.70
CA ALA A 220 -15.18 35.78 -9.59
C ALA A 220 -15.81 35.09 -8.36
N GLN A 221 -16.68 34.11 -8.58
CA GLN A 221 -17.25 33.27 -7.53
C GLN A 221 -16.18 32.40 -6.85
N LEU A 222 -15.27 31.79 -7.62
CA LEU A 222 -14.13 31.05 -7.05
C LEU A 222 -13.23 31.94 -6.19
N LEU A 223 -13.01 33.19 -6.63
CA LEU A 223 -12.26 34.20 -5.87
C LEU A 223 -13.04 34.79 -4.69
N ASN A 224 -14.33 34.46 -4.59
CA ASN A 224 -15.27 34.95 -3.61
C ASN A 224 -15.31 36.48 -3.49
N ILE A 225 -15.34 37.18 -4.64
CA ILE A 225 -15.29 38.65 -4.70
C ILE A 225 -16.54 39.27 -4.05
N GLU A 226 -17.73 38.74 -4.36
CA GLU A 226 -18.99 39.28 -3.85
C GLU A 226 -19.09 39.20 -2.31
N ASP A 227 -18.82 38.03 -1.70
CA ASP A 227 -18.82 37.92 -0.23
C ASP A 227 -17.75 38.81 0.42
N SER A 228 -16.65 39.05 -0.30
CA SER A 228 -15.49 39.77 0.21
C SER A 228 -15.60 41.29 0.15
N LEU A 229 -16.23 41.81 -0.91
CA LEU A 229 -16.25 43.24 -1.25
C LEU A 229 -17.67 43.80 -1.46
N GLY A 230 -18.68 42.94 -1.47
CA GLY A 230 -20.08 43.28 -1.70
C GLY A 230 -20.54 43.03 -3.14
N SER A 231 -21.86 43.08 -3.32
CA SER A 231 -22.50 42.90 -4.63
C SER A 231 -22.09 43.99 -5.63
N TYR A 232 -21.96 43.59 -6.90
CA TYR A 232 -21.58 44.47 -7.99
C TYR A 232 -22.39 44.19 -9.26
N GLU A 233 -22.39 45.16 -10.17
CA GLU A 233 -22.86 44.97 -11.55
C GLU A 233 -21.67 44.89 -12.51
N ASN A 234 -21.87 44.20 -13.63
CA ASN A 234 -20.84 43.94 -14.62
C ASN A 234 -20.99 44.86 -15.84
N GLU A 235 -19.89 45.43 -16.31
CA GLU A 235 -19.81 46.09 -17.62
C GLU A 235 -18.53 45.65 -18.34
N LEU A 236 -18.67 45.24 -19.60
CA LEU A 236 -17.55 44.76 -20.43
C LEU A 236 -17.29 45.74 -21.59
N GLN A 237 -16.01 45.92 -21.92
CA GLN A 237 -15.56 46.55 -23.17
C GLN A 237 -14.81 45.49 -23.97
N THR A 238 -15.42 45.05 -25.07
CA THR A 238 -14.92 43.97 -25.94
C THR A 238 -14.84 44.36 -27.42
N ASP A 239 -15.15 45.61 -27.77
CA ASP A 239 -15.13 46.09 -29.15
C ASP A 239 -13.70 46.25 -29.68
N LYS A 240 -12.79 46.71 -28.81
CA LYS A 240 -11.37 46.89 -29.13
C LYS A 240 -10.50 46.78 -27.89
N SER A 241 -9.24 46.39 -28.10
CA SER A 241 -8.20 46.46 -27.06
C SER A 241 -8.01 47.92 -26.59
N PRO A 242 -7.83 48.16 -25.27
CA PRO A 242 -7.73 47.16 -24.21
C PRO A 242 -9.09 46.57 -23.83
N TYR A 243 -9.19 45.24 -23.85
CA TYR A 243 -10.35 44.52 -23.34
C TYR A 243 -10.45 44.74 -21.82
N SER A 244 -11.65 45.11 -21.34
CA SER A 244 -11.81 45.44 -19.92
C SER A 244 -13.10 44.95 -19.30
N TRP A 245 -13.03 44.69 -18.00
CA TRP A 245 -14.17 44.36 -17.15
C TRP A 245 -14.27 45.39 -16.01
N THR A 246 -15.42 46.04 -15.91
CA THR A 246 -15.75 46.99 -14.86
C THR A 246 -16.69 46.36 -13.84
N LEU A 247 -16.29 46.34 -12.57
CA LEU A 247 -17.09 45.91 -11.42
C LEU A 247 -17.71 47.14 -10.72
N LYS A 248 -19.02 47.29 -10.80
CA LYS A 248 -19.75 48.42 -10.19
C LYS A 248 -20.36 48.00 -8.86
N PHE A 249 -19.61 48.18 -7.78
CA PHE A 249 -20.06 47.82 -6.44
C PHE A 249 -21.20 48.71 -5.96
N LYS A 250 -22.22 48.08 -5.38
CA LYS A 250 -23.45 48.73 -4.89
C LYS A 250 -23.33 49.25 -3.47
N SER A 251 -22.41 48.67 -2.69
CA SER A 251 -22.24 49.01 -1.29
C SER A 251 -21.41 50.28 -1.10
N VAL A 252 -21.76 51.03 -0.06
CA VAL A 252 -20.97 52.19 0.38
C VAL A 252 -19.73 51.71 1.12
N VAL A 253 -18.55 52.13 0.66
CA VAL A 253 -17.24 51.80 1.20
C VAL A 253 -16.81 52.88 2.19
N THR A 254 -16.29 52.45 3.35
CA THR A 254 -15.79 53.35 4.41
C THR A 254 -14.26 53.46 4.43
N ASP A 255 -13.55 52.45 3.92
CA ASP A 255 -12.09 52.43 3.80
C ASP A 255 -11.73 52.18 2.33
N SER A 256 -11.65 53.27 1.56
CA SER A 256 -11.33 53.26 0.13
C SER A 256 -9.94 52.68 -0.15
N HIS A 257 -8.97 52.98 0.72
CA HIS A 257 -7.61 52.46 0.56
C HIS A 257 -7.55 50.93 0.71
N ALA A 258 -8.18 50.37 1.74
CA ALA A 258 -8.31 48.93 1.92
C ALA A 258 -8.96 48.26 0.71
N PHE A 259 -10.06 48.87 0.26
CA PHE A 259 -10.88 48.37 -0.82
C PHE A 259 -10.09 48.31 -2.13
N ASP A 260 -9.43 49.42 -2.49
CA ASP A 260 -8.65 49.51 -3.72
C ASP A 260 -7.46 48.54 -3.70
N LYS A 261 -6.73 48.43 -2.58
CA LYS A 261 -5.63 47.47 -2.43
C LYS A 261 -6.08 46.03 -2.64
N ARG A 262 -7.25 45.69 -2.11
CA ARG A 262 -7.84 44.36 -2.29
C ARG A 262 -8.33 44.14 -3.72
N MET A 263 -8.90 45.16 -4.35
CA MET A 263 -9.29 45.11 -5.76
C MET A 263 -8.09 44.97 -6.71
N GLU A 264 -6.96 45.62 -6.44
CA GLU A 264 -5.71 45.43 -7.22
C GLU A 264 -5.25 43.96 -7.19
N SER A 265 -5.37 43.31 -6.03
CA SER A 265 -5.02 41.90 -5.86
C SER A 265 -6.00 40.97 -6.60
N TYR A 266 -7.32 41.22 -6.50
CA TYR A 266 -8.32 40.49 -7.27
C TYR A 266 -8.15 40.69 -8.78
N ALA A 267 -7.90 41.93 -9.23
CA ALA A 267 -7.66 42.24 -10.62
C ALA A 267 -6.47 41.46 -11.19
N SER A 268 -5.41 41.27 -10.41
CA SER A 268 -4.25 40.47 -10.81
C SER A 268 -4.63 39.00 -11.05
N LEU A 269 -5.45 38.40 -10.18
CA LEU A 269 -5.95 37.03 -10.33
C LEU A 269 -6.98 36.90 -11.47
N LEU A 270 -7.83 37.90 -11.67
CA LEU A 270 -8.76 37.96 -12.81
C LEU A 270 -8.00 38.01 -14.13
N MET A 271 -7.00 38.88 -14.24
CA MET A 271 -6.15 39.00 -15.43
C MET A 271 -5.25 37.79 -15.65
N PHE A 272 -4.87 37.07 -14.59
CA PHE A 272 -4.19 35.78 -14.70
C PHE A 272 -5.13 34.70 -15.27
N SER A 273 -6.39 34.70 -14.81
CA SER A 273 -7.37 33.66 -15.12
C SER A 273 -8.15 33.92 -16.41
N ILE A 274 -8.09 35.15 -16.97
CA ILE A 274 -8.79 35.57 -18.18
C ILE A 274 -7.78 36.08 -19.22
N ASP A 275 -7.52 35.30 -20.28
CA ASP A 275 -6.33 35.46 -21.12
C ASP A 275 -6.27 36.81 -21.83
N ASN A 276 -7.37 37.29 -22.39
CA ASN A 276 -7.39 38.58 -23.10
C ASN A 276 -7.81 39.77 -22.21
N LEU A 277 -7.98 39.60 -20.89
CA LEU A 277 -8.36 40.72 -20.00
C LEU A 277 -7.14 41.61 -19.73
N GLU A 278 -7.16 42.83 -20.27
CA GLU A 278 -6.02 43.75 -20.19
C GLU A 278 -6.19 44.82 -19.11
N LYS A 279 -7.44 45.10 -18.71
CA LYS A 279 -7.76 46.15 -17.75
C LYS A 279 -8.97 45.76 -16.88
N VAL A 280 -8.87 45.99 -15.57
CA VAL A 280 -10.00 45.88 -14.65
C VAL A 280 -10.30 47.27 -14.11
N ASN A 281 -11.57 47.67 -14.14
CA ASN A 281 -12.04 48.92 -13.55
C ASN A 281 -12.99 48.57 -12.40
N TRP A 282 -13.11 49.46 -11.42
CA TRP A 282 -14.13 49.33 -10.39
C TRP A 282 -14.66 50.68 -9.94
N THR A 283 -15.91 50.68 -9.50
CA THR A 283 -16.58 51.86 -8.95
C THR A 283 -17.32 51.49 -7.70
N TYR A 284 -17.37 52.40 -6.73
CA TYR A 284 -18.17 52.28 -5.52
C TYR A 284 -18.56 53.67 -5.00
N GLU A 285 -19.49 53.70 -4.07
CA GLU A 285 -19.82 54.92 -3.33
C GLU A 285 -18.96 55.02 -2.06
N GLU A 286 -18.33 56.16 -1.84
CA GLU A 286 -17.54 56.43 -0.63
C GLU A 286 -18.24 57.48 0.24
N LYS A 287 -18.35 57.19 1.53
CA LYS A 287 -18.98 58.10 2.50
C LYS A 287 -17.96 59.05 3.10
N PHE A 288 -18.10 60.33 2.79
CA PHE A 288 -17.42 61.43 3.48
C PHE A 288 -18.36 62.04 4.54
N PRO A 289 -17.84 62.82 5.51
CA PRO A 289 -18.64 63.38 6.60
C PRO A 289 -19.95 64.08 6.16
N ASN A 290 -19.94 64.74 5.00
CA ASN A 290 -21.08 65.53 4.50
C ASN A 290 -21.55 65.17 3.08
N THR A 291 -20.95 64.18 2.41
CA THR A 291 -21.27 63.83 1.01
C THR A 291 -20.97 62.37 0.71
N ILE A 292 -21.73 61.78 -0.22
CA ILE A 292 -21.34 60.53 -0.89
C ILE A 292 -20.71 60.90 -2.24
N ARG A 293 -19.57 60.28 -2.56
CA ARG A 293 -18.89 60.47 -3.85
C ARG A 293 -18.72 59.12 -4.53
N THR A 294 -18.88 59.09 -5.85
CA THR A 294 -18.54 57.91 -6.65
C THR A 294 -17.04 57.86 -6.85
N HIS A 295 -16.40 56.84 -6.30
CA HIS A 295 -15.01 56.51 -6.58
C HIS A 295 -14.91 55.71 -7.89
N LYS A 296 -13.86 55.95 -8.66
CA LYS A 296 -13.56 55.22 -9.89
C LYS A 296 -12.06 54.95 -9.93
N ALA A 297 -11.69 53.69 -9.99
CA ALA A 297 -10.31 53.27 -10.13
C ALA A 297 -10.17 52.18 -11.18
N SER A 298 -8.93 51.95 -11.61
CA SER A 298 -8.62 50.91 -12.57
C SER A 298 -7.16 50.52 -12.49
N ILE A 299 -6.87 49.29 -12.90
CA ILE A 299 -5.52 48.78 -13.05
C ILE A 299 -5.42 48.02 -14.38
N THR A 300 -4.27 48.15 -15.03
CA THR A 300 -3.92 47.40 -16.24
C THR A 300 -3.06 46.18 -15.90
N ARG A 301 -3.04 45.20 -16.80
CA ARG A 301 -2.15 44.02 -16.67
C ARG A 301 -0.68 44.40 -16.49
N ALA A 302 -0.23 45.43 -17.22
CA ALA A 302 1.13 45.94 -17.12
C ALA A 302 1.42 46.58 -15.76
N GLU A 303 0.43 47.19 -15.11
CA GLU A 303 0.56 47.70 -13.75
C GLU A 303 0.54 46.57 -12.73
N CYS A 304 -0.37 45.60 -12.85
CA CYS A 304 -0.38 44.39 -12.03
C CYS A 304 0.99 43.68 -12.03
N ALA A 305 1.59 43.52 -13.21
CA ALA A 305 2.90 42.89 -13.37
C ALA A 305 4.01 43.57 -12.55
N LYS A 306 3.95 44.88 -12.31
CA LYS A 306 4.94 45.58 -11.48
C LYS A 306 4.90 45.15 -10.01
N PHE A 307 3.75 44.69 -9.53
CA PHE A 307 3.57 44.25 -8.15
C PHE A 307 3.89 42.77 -7.96
N VAL A 308 3.60 41.95 -8.98
CA VAL A 308 3.69 40.48 -8.89
C VAL A 308 4.81 39.87 -9.75
N GLY A 309 5.65 40.71 -10.37
CA GLY A 309 6.79 40.31 -11.20
C GLY A 309 6.46 40.23 -12.69
N GLU A 310 5.65 39.25 -13.09
CA GLU A 310 5.29 39.01 -14.50
C GLU A 310 3.85 38.50 -14.58
N LEU A 311 3.03 39.04 -15.47
CA LEU A 311 1.64 38.61 -15.65
C LEU A 311 1.33 38.35 -17.14
N ASP A 312 2.11 37.47 -17.75
CA ASP A 312 1.91 37.05 -19.14
C ASP A 312 0.74 36.04 -19.21
N PRO A 313 -0.31 36.27 -20.04
CA PRO A 313 -1.39 35.30 -20.26
C PRO A 313 -0.93 33.94 -20.83
N LYS A 314 0.32 33.78 -21.25
CA LYS A 314 0.89 32.47 -21.60
C LYS A 314 1.32 31.65 -20.38
N ILE A 315 1.50 32.28 -19.21
CA ILE A 315 1.85 31.57 -17.98
C ILE A 315 0.63 30.77 -17.52
N LYS A 316 0.78 29.43 -17.52
CA LYS A 316 -0.24 28.47 -17.06
C LYS A 316 0.20 27.68 -15.83
N SER A 317 1.10 28.26 -15.04
CA SER A 317 1.68 27.60 -13.88
C SER A 317 0.74 27.66 -12.67
N PRO A 318 0.31 26.53 -12.10
CA PRO A 318 -0.45 26.51 -10.86
C PRO A 318 0.36 27.07 -9.68
N TYR A 319 1.69 26.97 -9.71
CA TYR A 319 2.56 27.55 -8.69
C TYR A 319 2.56 29.06 -8.74
N PHE A 320 2.62 29.63 -9.95
CA PHE A 320 2.53 31.08 -10.11
C PHE A 320 1.16 31.60 -9.68
N CYS A 321 0.08 30.88 -10.03
CA CYS A 321 -1.26 31.18 -9.52
C CYS A 321 -1.31 31.18 -7.98
N GLN A 322 -0.65 30.20 -7.34
CA GLN A 322 -0.59 30.12 -5.90
C GLN A 322 0.17 31.30 -5.28
N GLU A 323 1.25 31.76 -5.91
CA GLU A 323 1.98 32.94 -5.44
C GLU A 323 1.11 34.21 -5.50
N LEU A 324 0.30 34.36 -6.56
CA LEU A 324 -0.69 35.45 -6.65
C LEU A 324 -1.75 35.36 -5.53
N ILE A 325 -2.21 34.15 -5.19
CA ILE A 325 -3.13 33.94 -4.07
C ILE A 325 -2.46 34.28 -2.73
N ASN A 326 -1.18 33.91 -2.56
CA ASN A 326 -0.44 34.26 -1.35
C ASN A 326 -0.30 35.78 -1.22
N TYR A 327 0.00 36.48 -2.33
CA TYR A 327 0.04 37.93 -2.37
C TYR A 327 -1.31 38.57 -1.99
N LEU A 328 -2.43 38.07 -2.52
CA LEU A 328 -3.79 38.49 -2.12
C LEU A 328 -4.02 38.31 -0.61
N ASN A 329 -3.54 37.22 -0.02
CA ASN A 329 -3.70 36.94 1.41
C ASN A 329 -2.80 37.83 2.28
N GLU A 330 -1.57 38.11 1.84
CA GLU A 330 -0.62 39.00 2.52
C GLU A 330 -1.02 40.48 2.41
N ALA A 331 -1.80 40.85 1.38
CA ALA A 331 -2.43 42.16 1.28
C ALA A 331 -3.45 42.46 2.41
N LYS A 332 -3.72 41.50 3.32
CA LYS A 332 -4.42 41.72 4.59
C LYS A 332 -3.45 42.24 5.68
N TYR A 333 -3.37 43.58 5.77
CA TYR A 333 -2.99 44.46 6.89
C TYR A 333 -1.90 44.07 7.93
N PRO A 334 -1.04 45.03 8.35
CA PRO A 334 -0.62 45.06 9.75
C PRO A 334 -1.88 45.26 10.62
N SER A 335 -2.28 44.23 11.35
CA SER A 335 -3.22 44.38 12.47
C SER A 335 -2.56 45.26 13.54
N ASN A 336 -3.30 46.25 14.04
CA ASN A 336 -3.00 46.93 15.30
C ASN A 336 -2.67 45.95 16.42
#